data_AF-A0A843BKM2-F1
#
_entry.id   AF-A0A843BKM2-F1
#
_cell.length_a   1.000
_cell.length_b   1.000
_cell.length_c   1.000
_cell.angle_alpha   90.00
_cell.angle_beta   90.00
_cell.angle_gamma   90.00
#
_symmetry.space_group_name_H-M   'P 1'
#
loop_
_entity.id
_entity.type
_entity.pdbx_description
1 polymer ?
#
loop_
_entity_poly.entity_id
_entity_poly.type
_entity_poly.pdbx_seq_one_letter_code
_entity_poly.pdbx_strand_id
1 'polypeptide(L)' 'MIIQFFKSLDEDPIHVAQISLKGDDSFEYKFRVLSIDDGEITHFFEGDYYVKIFKVVNTPRSDLESA' A
#
# COMPACT_ATOMS: atom_id res chain seq x y z
N MET A 1 -3.73 7.38 2.34
CA MET A 1 -3.68 6.30 1.32
C MET A 1 -3.29 5.01 2.01
N ILE A 2 -3.89 3.89 1.65
CA ILE A 2 -3.45 2.55 2.06
C ILE A 2 -3.07 1.79 0.78
N ILE A 3 -1.91 1.13 0.78
CA ILE A 3 -1.45 0.28 -0.31
C ILE A 3 -1.28 -1.13 0.24
N GLN A 4 -1.81 -2.12 -0.49
CA GLN A 4 -1.75 -3.53 -0.13
C GLN A 4 -1.26 -4.35 -1.33
N PHE A 5 -0.33 -5.27 -1.07
CA PHE A 5 0.21 -6.19 -2.08
C PHE A 5 -0.20 -7.62 -1.76
N PHE A 6 -0.59 -8.35 -2.80
CA PHE A 6 -1.10 -9.71 -2.71
C PHE A 6 -0.39 -10.60 -3.72
N LYS A 7 -0.08 -11.84 -3.33
CA LYS A 7 0.38 -12.89 -4.25
C LYS A 7 -0.77 -13.41 -5.13
N SER A 8 -1.93 -13.63 -4.51
CA SER A 8 -3.19 -13.93 -5.19
C SER A 8 -4.31 -13.07 -4.60
N LEU A 9 -5.33 -12.75 -5.41
CA LEU A 9 -6.44 -11.87 -4.99
C LEU A 9 -7.30 -12.45 -3.86
N ASP A 10 -7.26 -13.77 -3.67
CA ASP A 10 -8.04 -14.52 -2.67
C ASP A 10 -7.27 -14.75 -1.35
N GLU A 11 -6.05 -14.22 -1.21
CA GLU A 11 -5.20 -14.36 -0.02
C GLU A 11 -5.13 -13.06 0.80
N ASP A 12 -4.57 -13.17 2.01
CA ASP A 12 -4.23 -12.01 2.83
C ASP A 12 -3.09 -11.19 2.20
N PRO A 13 -3.04 -9.85 2.44
CA PRO A 13 -1.98 -9.02 1.91
C PRO A 13 -0.65 -9.39 2.57
N ILE A 14 0.36 -9.64 1.74
CA ILE A 14 1.72 -9.93 2.21
C ILE A 14 2.49 -8.66 2.60
N HIS A 15 1.98 -7.49 2.21
CA HIS A 15 2.57 -6.21 2.55
C HIS A 15 1.52 -5.10 2.57
N VAL A 16 1.56 -4.28 3.63
CA VAL A 16 0.62 -3.19 3.86
C VAL A 16 1.38 -1.93 4.23
N ALA A 17 1.05 -0.81 3.59
CA ALA A 17 1.62 0.49 3.89
C ALA A 17 0.55 1.57 3.96
N GLN A 18 0.69 2.50 4.90
CA GLN A 18 -0.10 3.72 4.99
C GLN A 18 0.76 4.93 4.64
N ILE A 19 0.26 5.77 3.74
CA ILE A 19 1.01 6.90 3.17
C ILE A 19 0.13 8.15 3.18
N SER A 20 0.74 9.27 3.56
CA SER A 20 0.16 10.59 3.43
C SER A 20 0.16 11.05 1.97
N LEU A 21 -0.88 11.75 1.57
CA LEU A 21 -0.92 12.43 0.28
C LEU A 21 -0.10 13.72 0.36
N LYS A 22 0.51 14.09 -0.77
CA LYS A 22 1.03 15.45 -0.97
C LYS A 22 -0.15 16.42 -1.13
N GLY A 23 0.11 17.72 -1.07
CA GLY A 23 -0.94 18.76 -1.15
C GLY A 23 -1.69 18.80 -2.48
N ASP A 24 -1.18 18.12 -3.51
CA ASP A 24 -1.79 17.95 -4.84
C ASP A 24 -2.43 16.56 -5.02
N ASP A 25 -2.71 15.84 -3.93
CA ASP A 25 -3.21 14.46 -3.91
C ASP A 25 -2.27 13.40 -4.53
N SER A 26 -1.05 13.77 -4.92
CA SER A 26 -0.06 12.82 -5.41
C SER A 26 0.62 12.06 -4.27
N PHE A 27 1.19 10.90 -4.56
CA PHE A 27 1.93 10.08 -3.59
C PHE A 27 3.12 9.40 -4.26
N GLU A 28 4.15 9.08 -3.49
CA GLU A 28 5.26 8.22 -3.91
C GLU A 28 5.41 7.12 -2.87
N TYR A 29 5.54 5.88 -3.32
CA TYR A 29 5.79 4.74 -2.45
C TYR A 29 6.97 3.93 -2.98
N LYS A 30 7.97 3.72 -2.12
CA LYS A 30 9.15 2.89 -2.40
C LYS A 30 9.17 1.75 -1.39
N PHE A 31 9.36 0.54 -1.90
CA PHE A 31 9.49 -0.66 -1.09
C PHE A 31 10.71 -1.47 -1.55
N ARG A 32 11.23 -2.29 -0.65
CA ARG A 32 12.41 -3.12 -0.90
C ARG A 32 11.96 -4.46 -1.46
N VAL A 33 12.54 -4.86 -2.59
CA VAL A 33 12.28 -6.16 -3.24
C VAL A 33 13.26 -7.25 -2.78
N LEU A 34 14.47 -6.86 -2.34
CA LEU A 34 15.51 -7.77 -1.89
C LEU A 34 16.34 -7.18 -0.73
N SER A 35 16.80 -8.03 0.20
CA SER A 35 17.87 -7.71 1.16
C SER A 35 19.13 -8.51 0.86
N ILE A 36 20.28 -7.95 1.23
CA ILE A 36 21.55 -8.68 1.28
C ILE A 36 22.12 -8.47 2.69
N ASP A 37 22.12 -9.51 3.50
CA ASP A 37 22.59 -9.49 4.88
C ASP A 37 23.64 -10.61 5.05
N ASP A 38 24.86 -10.25 5.45
CA ASP A 38 26.02 -11.16 5.57
C ASP A 38 26.29 -12.06 4.33
N GLY A 39 25.97 -11.56 3.13
CA GLY A 39 26.11 -12.30 1.87
C GLY A 39 24.92 -13.21 1.52
N GLU A 40 23.94 -13.38 2.42
CA GLU A 40 22.68 -14.05 2.10
C GLU A 40 21.70 -13.10 1.42
N ILE A 41 21.17 -13.54 0.28
CA ILE A 41 20.17 -12.78 -0.49
C ILE A 41 18.78 -13.25 -0.10
N THR A 42 17.96 -12.33 0.41
CA THR A 42 16.54 -12.59 0.70
C THR A 42 15.66 -11.85 -0.30
N HIS A 43 14.86 -12.58 -1.07
CA HIS A 43 13.88 -12.01 -1.99
C HIS A 43 12.52 -11.86 -1.28
N PHE A 44 12.13 -10.62 -0.97
CA PHE A 44 10.82 -10.34 -0.36
C PHE A 44 9.72 -10.28 -1.41
N PHE A 45 10.06 -9.85 -2.62
CA PHE A 45 9.14 -9.78 -3.75
C PHE A 45 9.73 -10.48 -4.97
N GLU A 46 9.04 -11.51 -5.45
CA GLU A 46 9.40 -12.27 -6.65
C GLU A 46 8.14 -12.65 -7.45
N GLY A 47 8.17 -12.48 -8.77
CA GLY A 47 7.03 -12.78 -9.65
C GLY A 47 5.96 -11.69 -9.67
N ASP A 48 4.75 -12.09 -10.06
CA ASP A 48 3.61 -11.18 -10.25
C ASP A 48 2.85 -10.95 -8.94
N TYR A 49 2.33 -9.73 -8.78
CA TYR A 49 1.58 -9.31 -7.61
C TYR A 49 0.38 -8.45 -8.00
N TYR A 50 -0.68 -8.59 -7.21
CA TYR A 50 -1.81 -7.67 -7.26
C TYR A 50 -1.61 -6.56 -6.24
N VAL A 51 -1.74 -5.31 -6.70
CA VAL A 51 -1.63 -4.12 -5.84
C VAL A 51 -2.99 -3.46 -5.75
N LYS A 52 -3.55 -3.36 -4.55
CA LYS A 52 -4.78 -2.60 -4.27
C LYS A 52 -4.41 -1.30 -3.55
N ILE A 53 -4.92 -0.18 -4.07
CA ILE A 53 -4.68 1.16 -3.53
C ILE A 53 -6.02 1.74 -3.08
N PHE A 54 -6.10 2.12 -1.81
CA PHE A 54 -7.29 2.68 -1.20
C PHE A 54 -7.03 4.14 -0.81
N LYS A 55 -7.83 5.06 -1.36
CA LYS A 55 -7.90 6.45 -0.88
C LYS A 55 -8.95 6.51 0.23
N VAL A 56 -8.50 6.75 1.46
CA VAL A 56 -9.40 7.03 2.58
C VAL A 56 -9.87 8.48 2.42
N VAL A 57 -11.18 8.67 2.27
CA VAL A 57 -11.83 9.98 2.28
C VAL A 57 -12.53 10.11 3.63
N ASN A 58 -11.99 10.97 4.50
CA ASN A 58 -12.69 11.35 5.71
C ASN A 58 -13.73 12.40 5.33
N THR A 59 -15.00 12.01 5.26
CA THR A 59 -16.09 13.00 5.27
C THR A 59 -16.14 13.62 6.67
N PRO A 60 -15.97 14.95 6.80
CA PRO A 60 -16.29 15.62 8.04
C PRO A 60 -17.76 15.37 8.38
N ARG A 61 -18.07 15.20 9.68
CA ARG A 61 -19.42 14.87 10.18
C ARG A 61 -20.52 15.82 9.67
N SER A 62 -20.17 17.05 9.28
CA SER A 62 -21.06 18.04 8.68
C SER A 62 -21.75 17.57 7.39
N ASP A 63 -21.10 16.73 6.60
CA ASP A 63 -21.61 16.32 5.28
C ASP A 63 -22.66 15.20 5.39
N LEU A 64 -22.76 14.55 6.56
CA LEU A 64 -23.76 13.52 6.87
C LEU A 64 -25.07 14.10 7.40
N GLU A 65 -25.07 15.34 7.89
CA GLU A 65 -26.28 16.00 8.41
C GLU A 65 -27.10 16.71 7.31
N SER A 66 -26.64 16.65 6.05
CA SER A 66 -27.30 17.29 4.90
C SER A 66 -28.02 16.30 3.96
N ALA A 67 -28.18 15.03 4.36
CA ALA A 67 -28.81 13.97 3.57
C ALA A 67 -30.19 13.56 4.10
#